data_AF-A0A259DBB5-F1
#
_entry.id   AF-A0A259DBB5-F1
#
_cell.length_a   1.000
_cell.length_b   1.000
_cell.length_c   1.000
_cell.angle_alpha   90.00
_cell.angle_beta   90.00
_cell.angle_gamma   90.00
#
_symmetry.space_group_name_H-M   'P 1'
#
loop_
_entity.id
_entity.type
_entity.pdbx_description
1 polymer ?
#
loop_
_entity_poly.entity_id
_entity_poly.type
_entity_poly.pdbx_seq_one_letter_code
_entity_poly.pdbx_strand_id
1 'polypeptide(L)'
;EAGGFIAGQVFKYDGFVSQEGSISSLKEPDYDVAIVTYWSSFEQHEKSHADTTFNEKFKVVGDMCSDSTEIGFSMLWQGVPGH
;
A
#
# COMPACT_ATOMS: atom_id res chain seq x y z
N GLU A 1 18.27 -4.95 -14.59
CA GLU A 1 16.81 -4.75 -14.60
C GLU A 1 16.39 -4.08 -13.31
N ALA A 2 15.41 -3.17 -13.34
CA ALA A 2 15.05 -2.30 -12.22
C ALA A 2 14.15 -2.99 -11.17
N GLY A 3 14.58 -4.12 -10.62
CA GLY A 3 14.03 -4.69 -9.38
C GLY A 3 12.55 -5.12 -9.37
N GLY A 4 11.78 -4.92 -10.43
CA GLY A 4 10.36 -5.28 -10.53
C GLY A 4 9.38 -4.28 -9.88
N PHE A 5 9.86 -3.17 -9.33
CA PHE A 5 9.00 -2.09 -8.82
C PHE A 5 8.34 -1.34 -9.99
N ILE A 6 7.03 -1.13 -9.89
CA ILE A 6 6.22 -0.47 -10.93
C ILE A 6 5.83 0.95 -10.48
N ALA A 7 5.24 1.07 -9.29
CA ALA A 7 4.75 2.32 -8.75
C ALA A 7 4.49 2.23 -7.24
N GLY A 8 4.32 3.37 -6.60
CA GLY A 8 3.95 3.47 -5.18
C GLY A 8 3.06 4.67 -4.92
N GLN A 9 2.09 4.51 -4.01
CA GLN A 9 1.18 5.57 -3.57
C GLN A 9 1.05 5.50 -2.05
N VAL A 10 0.90 6.67 -1.42
CA VAL A 10 0.68 6.80 0.02
C VAL A 10 -0.59 7.58 0.24
N PHE A 11 -1.50 7.03 1.03
CA PHE A 11 -2.77 7.63 1.38
C PHE A 11 -2.85 7.80 2.88
N LYS A 12 -3.43 8.92 3.33
CA LYS A 12 -3.79 9.13 4.72
C LYS A 12 -5.31 8.97 4.83
N TYR A 13 -5.78 8.28 5.85
CA TYR A 13 -7.19 8.23 6.17
C TYR A 13 -7.66 9.62 6.65
N ASP A 14 -8.68 10.16 5.99
CA ASP A 14 -9.23 11.50 6.30
C ASP A 14 -10.52 11.44 7.15
N GLY A 15 -10.79 10.30 7.79
CA GLY A 15 -11.97 10.15 8.67
C GLY A 15 -13.30 10.00 7.93
N PHE A 16 -13.26 9.73 6.62
CA PHE A 16 -14.46 9.62 5.80
C PHE A 16 -14.82 8.16 5.49
N VAL A 17 -16.03 7.76 5.84
CA VAL A 17 -16.65 6.49 5.44
C VAL A 17 -17.96 6.78 4.72
N SER A 18 -18.10 6.32 3.48
CA SER A 18 -19.32 6.53 2.69
C SER A 18 -20.45 5.61 3.17
N GLN A 19 -21.59 6.18 3.58
CA GLN A 19 -22.76 5.39 3.96
C GLN A 19 -23.40 4.69 2.75
N GLU A 20 -23.43 5.36 1.59
CA GLU A 20 -24.04 4.82 0.37
C GLU A 20 -23.14 3.79 -0.33
N GLY A 21 -21.82 3.98 -0.26
CA GLY A 21 -20.84 3.09 -0.88
C GLY A 21 -20.48 1.86 -0.04
N SER A 22 -20.89 1.83 1.23
CA SER A 22 -20.57 0.73 2.15
C SER A 22 -21.75 -0.24 2.25
N ILE A 23 -21.52 -1.51 1.93
CA ILE A 23 -22.55 -2.55 1.96
C ILE A 23 -22.84 -3.01 3.41
N SER A 24 -21.90 -2.81 4.33
CA SER A 24 -22.05 -3.09 5.76
C SER A 24 -21.64 -1.88 6.61
N SER A 25 -22.04 -1.86 7.89
CA SER A 25 -21.51 -0.91 8.86
C SER A 25 -20.02 -1.21 9.08
N LEU A 26 -19.17 -0.62 8.26
CA LEU A 26 -17.72 -0.72 8.41
C LEU A 26 -17.34 -0.07 9.75
N LYS A 27 -16.63 -0.84 10.57
CA LYS A 27 -15.82 -0.26 11.64
C LYS A 27 -14.79 0.63 10.96
N GLU A 28 -14.55 1.80 11.52
CA GLU A 28 -13.44 2.65 11.07
C GLU A 28 -12.15 1.82 11.03
N PRO A 29 -11.31 1.99 9.99
CA PRO A 29 -10.04 1.31 9.91
C PRO A 29 -9.21 1.64 11.14
N ASP A 30 -8.45 0.66 11.63
CA ASP A 30 -7.52 0.80 12.76
C ASP A 30 -6.14 1.33 12.31
N TYR A 31 -6.06 1.87 11.10
CA TYR A 31 -4.85 2.43 10.50
C TYR A 31 -5.10 3.82 9.91
N ASP A 32 -4.10 4.70 10.06
CA ASP A 32 -4.15 6.10 9.59
C ASP A 32 -3.53 6.29 8.20
N VAL A 33 -2.70 5.34 7.75
CA VAL A 33 -1.93 5.44 6.50
C VAL A 33 -2.00 4.12 5.75
N ALA A 34 -2.20 4.19 4.45
CA ALA A 34 -2.07 3.06 3.53
C ALA A 34 -0.95 3.32 2.52
N ILE A 35 -0.01 2.39 2.43
CA ILE A 35 1.08 2.41 1.44
C ILE A 35 0.78 1.30 0.45
N VAL A 36 0.56 1.67 -0.80
CA VAL A 36 0.25 0.73 -1.87
C VAL A 36 1.43 0.73 -2.83
N THR A 37 2.08 -0.42 -2.98
CA THR A 37 3.17 -0.60 -3.94
C THR A 37 2.76 -1.62 -4.99
N TYR A 38 3.22 -1.39 -6.22
CA TYR A 38 2.91 -2.23 -7.36
C TYR A 38 4.19 -2.88 -7.85
N TRP A 39 4.12 -4.20 -8.03
CA TRP A 39 5.26 -5.03 -8.39
C TRP A 39 4.90 -5.98 -9.52
N SER A 40 5.89 -6.31 -10.35
CA SER A 40 5.72 -7.31 -11.41
C SER A 40 5.56 -8.73 -10.86
N SER A 41 6.02 -9.01 -9.64
CA SER A 41 5.75 -10.26 -8.93
C SER A 41 5.97 -10.10 -7.41
N PHE A 42 5.33 -10.97 -6.62
CA PHE A 42 5.58 -11.06 -5.18
C PHE A 42 7.03 -11.46 -4.86
N GLU A 43 7.66 -12.31 -5.69
CA GLU A 43 9.06 -12.72 -5.48
C GLU A 43 10.03 -11.53 -5.60
N GLN A 44 9.78 -10.63 -6.55
CA GLN A 44 10.59 -9.42 -6.71
C GLN A 44 10.35 -8.42 -5.58
N HIS A 45 9.11 -8.33 -5.09
CA HIS A 45 8.80 -7.58 -3.87
C HIS A 45 9.62 -8.11 -2.68
N GLU A 46 9.57 -9.41 -2.38
CA GLU A 46 10.33 -10.00 -1.26
C GLU A 46 11.84 -9.79 -1.40
N LYS A 47 12.38 -9.86 -2.62
CA LYS A 47 13.80 -9.58 -2.87
C LYS A 47 14.17 -8.13 -2.59
N SER A 48 13.25 -7.18 -2.73
CA SER A 48 13.49 -5.77 -2.42
C SER A 48 13.69 -5.51 -0.92
N HIS A 49 13.12 -6.35 -0.04
CA HIS A 49 13.39 -6.32 1.41
C HIS A 49 14.82 -6.72 1.77
N ALA A 50 15.61 -7.27 0.83
CA ALA A 50 17.04 -7.48 1.04
C ALA A 50 17.91 -6.28 0.58
N ASP A 51 17.32 -5.30 -0.12
CA ASP A 51 18.02 -4.12 -0.60
C ASP A 51 18.20 -3.11 0.55
N THR A 52 19.44 -2.69 0.79
CA THR A 52 19.81 -1.78 1.87
C THR A 52 19.23 -0.38 1.68
N THR A 53 19.17 0.11 0.44
CA THR A 53 18.64 1.44 0.13
C THR A 53 17.12 1.47 0.33
N PHE A 54 16.43 0.39 -0.05
CA PHE A 54 14.98 0.26 0.14
C PHE A 54 14.63 0.18 1.64
N ASN A 55 15.34 -0.67 2.38
CA ASN A 55 15.17 -0.82 3.83
C ASN A 55 15.39 0.49 4.59
N GLU A 56 16.42 1.25 4.27
CA GLU A 56 16.71 2.50 4.99
C GLU A 56 15.59 3.52 4.84
N LYS A 57 14.95 3.60 3.68
CA LYS A 57 13.82 4.51 3.45
C LYS A 57 12.54 4.01 4.10
N PHE A 58 12.25 2.71 4.00
CA PHE A 58 11.05 2.11 4.60
C PHE A 58 11.11 2.04 6.12
N LYS A 59 12.30 1.84 6.70
CA LYS A 59 12.49 1.80 8.15
C LYS A 59 12.06 3.10 8.83
N VAL A 60 12.33 4.25 8.22
CA VAL A 60 11.88 5.55 8.74
C VAL A 60 10.36 5.63 8.80
N VAL A 61 9.66 4.98 7.87
CA VAL A 61 8.19 4.90 7.88
C VAL A 61 7.71 3.94 8.98
N GLY A 62 8.35 2.77 9.10
CA GLY A 62 8.06 1.80 10.17
C GLY A 62 8.26 2.37 11.57
N ASP A 63 9.29 3.21 11.78
CA ASP A 63 9.55 3.89 13.06
C ASP A 63 8.44 4.89 13.45
N MET A 64 7.60 5.31 12.50
CA MET A 64 6.45 6.19 12.74
C MET A 64 5.13 5.43 12.95
N CYS A 65 5.12 4.11 12.71
CA CYS A 65 3.93 3.27 12.80
C CYS A 65 3.88 2.55 14.16
N SER A 66 2.71 2.54 14.80
CA SER A 66 2.47 1.71 15.99
C SER A 66 2.33 0.22 15.65
N ASP A 67 1.90 -0.07 14.43
CA ASP A 67 1.81 -1.40 13.85
C ASP A 67 1.83 -1.30 12.32
N SER A 68 2.24 -2.36 11.63
CA SER A 68 2.21 -2.43 10.16
C SER A 68 1.93 -3.85 9.70
N THR A 69 0.92 -4.01 8.84
CA THR A 69 0.64 -5.29 8.16
C THR A 69 0.81 -5.12 6.66
N GLU A 70 1.62 -5.98 6.06
CA GLU A 70 1.80 -6.04 4.60
C GLU A 70 1.02 -7.21 4.02
N ILE A 71 0.12 -6.93 3.07
CA ILE A 71 -0.76 -7.91 2.44
C ILE A 71 -0.69 -7.80 0.92
N GLY A 72 -0.68 -8.96 0.26
CA GLY A 72 -0.59 -9.06 -1.20
C GLY A 72 -1.94 -9.15 -1.89
N PHE A 73 -2.11 -8.41 -2.99
CA PHE A 73 -3.30 -8.45 -3.83
C PHE A 73 -2.92 -8.56 -5.31
N SER A 74 -3.77 -9.22 -6.09
CA SER A 74 -3.72 -9.15 -7.55
C SER A 74 -4.55 -7.96 -8.04
N MET A 75 -3.95 -7.06 -8.82
CA MET A 75 -4.69 -5.97 -9.45
C MET A 75 -5.62 -6.53 -10.53
N LEU A 76 -6.93 -6.47 -10.29
CA LEU A 76 -7.93 -6.88 -11.27
C LEU A 76 -8.33 -5.74 -12.22
N TRP A 77 -8.28 -4.49 -11.72
CA TRP A 77 -8.65 -3.30 -12.49
C TRP A 77 -8.00 -2.05 -11.90
N GLN A 78 -7.59 -1.13 -12.77
CA GLN A 78 -7.17 0.22 -12.40
C GLN A 78 -7.89 1.21 -13.32
N GLY A 79 -8.72 2.07 -12.72
CA GLY A 79 -9.38 3.14 -13.45
C GLY A 79 -8.39 4.18 -13.96
N VAL A 80 -8.68 4.72 -15.14
CA VAL A 80 -8.07 5.95 -15.65
C VAL A 80 -9.21 6.93 -15.97
N PRO A 81 -8.99 8.25 -15.87
CA PRO A 81 -10.00 9.21 -16.30
C PRO A 81 -10.41 8.91 -17.74
N GLY A 82 -11.69 8.62 -17.97
CA GLY A 82 -12.26 8.64 -19.31
C GLY A 82 -12.20 10.08 -19.83
N HIS A 83 -11.94 10.26 -21.12
CA HIS A 83 -12.13 11.57 -21.75
C HIS A 83 -13.59 12.01 -21.59
#